data_AF-A0A5S4F4H0-F1
#
_entry.id   AF-A0A5S4F4H0-F1
#
_cell.length_a   1.000
_cell.length_b   1.000
_cell.length_c   1.000
_cell.angle_alpha   90.00
_cell.angle_beta   90.00
_cell.angle_gamma   90.00
#
_symmetry.space_group_name_H-M   'P 1'
#
loop_
_entity.id
_entity.type
_entity.pdbx_description
1 polymer ?
#
loop_
_entity_poly.entity_id
_entity_poly.type
_entity_poly.pdbx_seq_one_letter_code
_entity_poly.pdbx_strand_id
1 'polypeptide(L)'
;MTPEEVEAAAARAVDHLESQIRERDAAEEKADAHLFALSVVTAMRGQGWRPTPAKAAPVLEQQIGPPPHPETAHRGAELVRAALRGEEVP
;
A
#
# COMPACT_ATOMS: atom_id res chain seq x y z
N MET A 1 -8.61 10.78 -25.34
CA MET A 1 -9.53 10.72 -24.20
C MET A 1 -10.45 11.92 -24.29
N THR A 2 -11.74 11.73 -24.47
CA THR A 2 -12.74 12.81 -24.50
C THR A 2 -12.91 13.40 -23.09
N PRO A 3 -13.45 14.62 -22.95
CA PRO A 3 -13.76 15.19 -21.64
C PRO A 3 -14.65 14.28 -20.78
N GLU A 4 -15.63 13.61 -21.40
CA GLU A 4 -16.51 12.63 -20.75
C GLU A 4 -15.76 11.40 -20.23
N GLU A 5 -14.81 10.87 -21.02
CA GLU A 5 -13.95 9.77 -20.60
C GLU A 5 -13.05 10.15 -19.41
N VAL A 6 -12.59 11.40 -19.36
CA VAL A 6 -11.79 11.93 -18.25
C VAL A 6 -12.62 12.03 -16.97
N GLU A 7 -13.86 12.52 -17.05
CA GLU A 7 -14.77 12.56 -15.89
C GLU A 7 -15.13 11.16 -15.40
N ALA A 8 -15.46 10.24 -16.32
CA ALA A 8 -15.74 8.86 -15.98
C ALA A 8 -14.51 8.18 -15.33
N ALA A 9 -13.30 8.50 -15.79
CA ALA A 9 -12.07 7.98 -15.18
C ALA A 9 -11.76 8.61 -13.81
N ALA A 10 -12.11 9.88 -13.60
CA ALA A 10 -12.00 10.52 -12.29
C ALA A 10 -12.99 9.92 -11.28
N ALA A 11 -14.23 9.65 -11.69
CA ALA A 11 -15.22 8.96 -10.86
C ALA A 11 -14.72 7.58 -10.42
N ARG A 12 -14.22 6.77 -11.37
CA ARG A 12 -13.62 5.46 -11.06
C ARG A 12 -12.43 5.55 -10.10
N ALA A 13 -11.63 6.62 -10.19
CA ALA A 13 -10.51 6.83 -9.27
C ALA A 13 -10.99 7.13 -7.84
N VAL A 14 -12.09 7.87 -7.68
CA VAL A 14 -12.74 8.11 -6.38
C VAL A 14 -13.24 6.78 -5.81
N ASP A 15 -14.01 6.03 -6.59
CA ASP A 15 -14.56 4.73 -6.16
C ASP A 15 -13.46 3.75 -5.74
N HIS A 16 -12.36 3.71 -6.51
CA HIS A 16 -11.24 2.84 -6.21
C HIS A 16 -10.52 3.23 -4.91
N LEU A 17 -10.25 4.52 -4.71
CA LEU A 17 -9.61 5.01 -3.50
C LEU A 17 -10.50 4.81 -2.27
N GLU A 18 -11.82 5.03 -2.40
CA GLU A 18 -12.81 4.71 -1.37
C GLU A 18 -12.77 3.23 -0.98
N SER A 19 -12.74 2.31 -1.95
CA SER A 19 -12.62 0.87 -1.70
C SER A 19 -11.37 0.53 -0.91
N GLN A 20 -10.21 1.05 -1.33
CA GLN A 20 -8.94 0.79 -0.65
C GLN A 20 -8.93 1.31 0.79
N ILE A 21 -9.52 2.49 1.03
CA ILE A 21 -9.62 3.04 2.39
C ILE A 21 -10.52 2.16 3.25
N ARG A 22 -11.66 1.72 2.72
CA ARG A 22 -12.58 0.82 3.44
C ARG A 22 -11.94 -0.55 3.72
N GLU A 23 -11.18 -1.09 2.79
CA GLU A 23 -10.44 -2.34 2.99
C GLU A 23 -9.36 -2.20 4.06
N ARG A 24 -8.59 -1.10 4.04
CA ARG A 24 -7.57 -0.79 5.04
C ARG A 24 -8.17 -0.59 6.42
N ASP A 25 -9.26 0.18 6.49
CA ASP A 25 -9.91 0.60 7.71
C ASP A 25 -11.09 -0.30 8.07
N ALA A 26 -11.18 -1.52 7.55
CA ALA A 26 -12.36 -2.40 7.73
C ALA A 26 -12.72 -2.68 9.21
N ALA A 27 -11.77 -2.49 10.13
CA ALA A 27 -11.97 -2.61 11.57
C ALA A 27 -12.49 -1.33 12.25
N GLU A 28 -12.40 -0.17 11.58
CA GLU A 28 -12.84 1.13 12.06
C GLU A 28 -13.99 1.62 11.15
N GLU A 29 -15.18 1.79 11.73
CA GLU A 29 -16.37 2.23 10.99
C GLU A 29 -16.27 3.73 10.61
N LYS A 30 -15.39 4.05 9.65
CA LYS A 30 -15.13 5.41 9.18
C LYS A 30 -16.05 5.75 8.00
N ALA A 31 -17.05 6.57 8.29
CA ALA A 31 -18.11 6.96 7.36
C ALA A 31 -17.68 7.99 6.29
N ASP A 32 -16.47 8.54 6.37
CA ASP A 32 -16.00 9.68 5.56
C ASP A 32 -15.09 9.30 4.38
N ALA A 33 -14.85 8.00 4.15
CA ALA A 33 -13.95 7.51 3.10
C ALA A 33 -14.26 8.08 1.70
N HIS A 34 -15.54 8.22 1.36
CA HIS A 34 -15.97 8.81 0.09
C HIS A 34 -15.59 10.29 -0.03
N LEU A 35 -15.87 11.08 1.01
CA LEU A 35 -15.55 12.52 1.02
C LEU A 35 -14.04 12.76 0.96
N PHE A 36 -13.28 11.93 1.67
CA PHE A 36 -11.83 11.95 1.60
C PHE A 36 -11.36 11.64 0.17
N ALA A 37 -11.81 10.53 -0.42
CA ALA A 37 -11.42 10.13 -1.77
C ALA A 37 -11.75 11.19 -2.82
N LEU A 38 -12.96 11.77 -2.75
CA LEU A 38 -13.40 12.86 -3.61
C LEU A 38 -12.49 14.10 -3.45
N SER A 39 -12.16 14.50 -2.22
CA SER A 39 -11.32 15.66 -1.95
C SER A 39 -9.91 15.49 -2.51
N VAL A 40 -9.33 14.29 -2.37
CA VAL A 40 -7.98 13.97 -2.84
C VAL A 40 -7.91 14.00 -4.36
N VAL A 41 -8.84 13.31 -5.05
CA VAL A 41 -8.88 13.29 -6.51
C VAL A 41 -9.12 14.70 -7.07
N THR A 42 -9.99 15.48 -6.44
CA THR A 42 -10.25 16.87 -6.83
C THR A 42 -8.99 17.74 -6.68
N ALA A 43 -8.30 17.63 -5.55
CA ALA A 43 -7.05 18.36 -5.32
C ALA A 43 -5.97 17.99 -6.34
N MET A 44 -5.78 16.70 -6.62
CA MET A 44 -4.84 16.22 -7.63
C MET A 44 -5.18 16.77 -9.02
N ARG A 45 -6.46 16.78 -9.41
CA ARG A 45 -6.89 17.37 -10.68
C ARG A 45 -6.59 18.87 -10.77
N GLY A 46 -6.76 19.60 -9.67
CA GLY A 46 -6.37 21.01 -9.54
C GLY A 46 -4.86 21.23 -9.73
N GLN A 47 -4.04 20.26 -9.36
CA GLN A 47 -2.58 20.25 -9.59
C GLN A 47 -2.19 19.73 -10.99
N GLY A 48 -3.16 19.56 -11.89
CA GLY A 48 -2.89 19.13 -13.26
C GLY A 48 -2.80 17.61 -13.45
N TRP A 49 -3.05 16.80 -12.41
CA TRP A 49 -3.17 15.36 -12.58
C TRP A 49 -4.34 15.02 -13.52
N ARG A 50 -4.16 13.95 -14.28
CA ARG A 50 -5.18 13.38 -15.17
C ARG A 50 -5.22 11.87 -14.96
N PRO A 51 -6.42 11.27 -14.89
CA PRO A 51 -6.54 9.83 -14.87
C PRO A 51 -5.87 9.24 -16.12
N THR A 52 -4.97 8.28 -15.91
CA THR A 52 -4.36 7.49 -16.97
C THR A 52 -4.70 6.02 -16.75
N PRO A 53 -4.67 5.19 -17.81
CA PRO A 53 -4.77 3.75 -17.64
C PRO A 53 -3.72 3.28 -16.64
N ALA A 54 -4.14 2.53 -15.62
CA ALA A 54 -3.23 1.95 -14.65
C ALA A 54 -2.21 1.09 -15.41
N LYS A 55 -0.93 1.40 -15.27
CA LYS A 55 0.13 0.47 -15.68
C LYS A 55 0.00 -0.75 -14.75
N ALA A 56 0.12 -1.96 -15.31
CA ALA A 56 0.15 -3.17 -14.50
C ALA A 56 1.14 -2.96 -13.35
N ALA A 57 0.69 -3.22 -12.12
CA ALA A 57 1.56 -3.12 -10.96
C ALA A 57 2.80 -3.98 -11.25
N PRO A 58 4.01 -3.45 -11.09
CA PRO A 58 5.20 -4.28 -11.19
C PRO A 58 5.00 -5.41 -10.18
N VAL A 59 5.24 -6.65 -10.60
CA VAL A 59 5.35 -7.75 -9.66
C VAL A 59 6.48 -7.34 -8.73
N LEU A 60 6.15 -6.99 -7.49
CA LEU A 60 7.11 -6.92 -6.42
C LEU A 60 7.60 -8.35 -6.25
N GLU A 61 8.61 -8.74 -7.03
CA GLU A 61 9.43 -9.88 -6.66
C GLU A 61 9.88 -9.56 -5.26
N GLN A 62 9.36 -10.33 -4.29
CA GLN A 62 9.95 -10.32 -2.97
C GLN A 62 11.42 -10.60 -3.22
N GLN A 63 12.25 -9.58 -3.01
CA GLN A 63 13.69 -9.73 -2.96
C GLN A 63 13.95 -10.51 -1.66
N ILE A 64 13.59 -11.80 -1.67
CA ILE A 64 14.13 -12.78 -0.77
C ILE A 64 15.57 -12.86 -1.25
N GLY A 65 16.45 -12.09 -0.61
CA GLY A 65 17.88 -12.23 -0.81
C GLY A 65 18.28 -13.70 -0.74
N PRO A 66 19.44 -14.08 -1.30
CA PRO A 66 19.89 -15.46 -1.23
C PRO A 66 19.74 -15.99 0.20
N PRO A 67 19.27 -17.24 0.37
CA PRO A 67 19.04 -17.80 1.70
C PRO A 67 20.30 -17.57 2.54
N PRO A 68 20.17 -17.09 3.79
CA PRO A 68 21.32 -16.81 4.63
C PRO A 68 22.22 -18.05 4.71
N HIS A 69 23.54 -17.85 4.69
CA HIS A 69 24.46 -18.95 4.97
C HIS A 69 24.03 -19.68 6.25
N PRO A 70 24.21 -21.01 6.33
CA PRO A 70 23.75 -21.79 7.49
C PRO A 70 24.22 -21.20 8.83
N GLU A 71 25.43 -20.64 8.85
CA GLU A 71 26.01 -19.95 10.01
C GLU A 71 25.23 -18.67 10.38
N THR A 72 24.83 -17.87 9.40
CA THR A 72 24.02 -16.66 9.60
C THR A 72 22.62 -16.98 10.10
N ALA A 73 22.00 -18.04 9.54
CA ALA A 73 20.70 -18.54 10.01
C ALA A 73 20.77 -19.04 11.45
N HIS A 74 21.81 -19.81 11.77
CA HIS A 74 22.04 -20.33 13.11
C HIS A 74 22.28 -19.20 14.11
N ARG A 75 23.13 -18.22 13.77
CA ARG A 75 23.36 -17.04 14.60
C ARG A 75 22.08 -16.26 14.83
N GLY A 76 21.28 -16.00 13.80
CA GLY A 76 19.98 -15.33 13.93
C GLY A 76 19.03 -16.09 14.88
N ALA A 77 18.97 -17.42 14.76
CA ALA A 77 18.14 -18.25 15.65
C ALA A 77 18.61 -18.19 17.11
N GLU A 78 19.91 -18.18 17.36
CA GLU A 78 20.47 -18.04 18.73
C GLU A 78 20.18 -16.66 19.33
N LEU A 79 20.30 -15.58 18.55
CA LEU A 79 19.97 -14.22 19.01
C LEU A 79 18.47 -14.09 19.36
N VAL A 80 17.58 -14.68 18.55
CA VAL A 80 16.13 -14.69 18.84
C VAL A 80 15.84 -15.50 20.10
N ARG A 81 16.48 -16.66 20.27
CA ARG A 81 16.31 -17.48 21.49
C ARG A 81 16.80 -16.75 22.74
N ALA A 82 17.94 -16.08 22.68
CA ALA A 82 18.47 -15.27 23.76
C ALA A 82 17.52 -14.11 24.13
N ALA A 83 17.00 -13.39 23.13
CA ALA A 83 16.02 -12.31 23.33
C ALA A 83 14.73 -12.82 23.98
N LEU A 84 14.23 -13.99 23.56
CA LEU A 84 13.04 -14.61 24.16
C LEU A 84 13.27 -15.09 25.60
N ARG A 85 14.52 -15.38 25.98
CA ARG A 85 14.92 -15.69 27.36
C ARG A 85 15.21 -14.44 28.20
N GLY A 86 15.16 -13.25 27.61
CA GLY A 86 15.48 -11.98 28.28
C GLY A 86 16.97 -11.78 28.53
N GLU A 87 17.83 -12.49 27.79
CA GLU A 87 19.28 -12.33 27.83
C GLU A 87 19.69 -11.07 27.04
N GLU A 88 20.72 -10.35 27.49
CA GLU A 88 21.32 -9.28 26.69
C GLU A 88 21.95 -9.89 25.43
N VAL A 89 21.50 -9.39 24.28
CA VAL A 89 21.99 -9.82 22.97
C VAL A 89 23.04 -8.79 22.50
N PRO A 90 24.27 -9.22 22.15
CA PRO A 90 25.35 -8.32 21.73
C PRO A 90 25.15 -7.69 20.34
#